data_AF-A0AA50HZN7-F1
#
_entry.id   AF-A0AA50HZN7-F1
#
_cell.length_a   1.000
_cell.length_b   1.000
_cell.length_c   1.000
_cell.angle_alpha   90.00
_cell.angle_beta   90.00
_cell.angle_gamma   90.00
#
_symmetry.space_group_name_H-M   'P 1'
#
loop_
_entity.id
_entity.type
_entity.pdbx_description
1 polymer ?
#
loop_
_entity_poly.entity_id
_entity_poly.type
_entity_poly.pdbx_seq_one_letter_code
_entity_poly.pdbx_strand_id
1 'polypeptide(L)'
;MELMLTQEATPAQIGAFLIAHRIKRPTGTELAGMLDAFEQWGPKIPALSSGQTVIVLSQPYDGRDRTCPVGPLTALVLATAGCPVIQHGGDRMPTKEGIPLVELWEGLGVNWRSPSLLATQDILEKTNVGFVYLPKYFPEAQKLVIYREEIGKRPPWQP
;
A
#
# COMPACT_ATOMS: atom_id res chain seq x y z
N MET A 1 6.38 -15.95 0.98
CA MET A 1 6.27 -14.50 1.26
C MET A 1 7.17 -14.12 2.42
N GLU A 2 7.03 -14.76 3.58
CA GLU A 2 7.92 -14.53 4.74
C GLU A 2 9.40 -14.47 4.39
N LEU A 3 9.97 -15.51 3.76
CA LEU A 3 11.38 -15.52 3.33
C LEU A 3 11.78 -14.33 2.43
N MET A 4 10.83 -13.77 1.68
CA MET A 4 11.08 -12.60 0.83
C MET A 4 11.07 -11.31 1.66
N LEU A 5 10.17 -11.20 2.64
CA LEU A 5 10.10 -10.07 3.55
C LEU A 5 11.33 -10.04 4.50
N THR A 6 11.75 -11.21 5.00
CA THR A 6 12.93 -11.35 5.88
C THR A 6 14.27 -11.28 5.14
N GLN A 7 14.26 -11.15 3.80
CA GLN A 7 15.45 -11.09 2.94
C GLN A 7 16.31 -12.38 2.94
N GLU A 8 15.71 -13.51 3.28
CA GLU A 8 16.35 -14.83 3.24
C GLU A 8 16.23 -15.49 1.85
N ALA A 9 15.24 -15.08 1.06
CA ALA A 9 15.09 -15.53 -0.32
C ALA A 9 16.13 -14.87 -1.23
N THR A 10 16.83 -15.68 -2.02
CA THR A 10 17.76 -15.20 -3.05
C THR A 10 17.01 -14.44 -4.17
N PRO A 11 17.68 -13.53 -4.89
CA PRO A 11 17.09 -12.84 -6.04
C PRO A 11 16.46 -13.78 -7.08
N ALA A 12 17.12 -14.91 -7.36
CA ALA A 12 16.61 -15.92 -8.29
C ALA A 12 15.32 -16.58 -7.78
N GLN A 13 15.23 -16.89 -6.49
CA GLN A 13 14.01 -17.44 -5.88
C GLN A 13 12.86 -16.43 -5.89
N ILE A 14 13.15 -15.16 -5.61
CA ILE A 14 12.17 -14.08 -5.67
C ILE A 14 11.62 -13.94 -7.10
N GLY A 15 12.50 -13.87 -8.10
CA GLY A 15 12.12 -13.78 -9.50
C GLY A 15 11.31 -14.99 -9.98
N ALA A 16 11.73 -16.21 -9.60
CA ALA A 16 11.00 -17.43 -9.92
C ALA A 16 9.59 -17.43 -9.30
N PHE A 17 9.46 -17.03 -8.03
CA PHE A 17 8.18 -16.94 -7.34
C PHE A 17 7.24 -15.92 -8.01
N LEU A 18 7.76 -14.73 -8.33
CA LEU A 18 7.06 -13.63 -9.00
C LEU A 18 6.46 -14.09 -10.35
N ILE A 19 7.29 -14.67 -11.22
CA ILE A 19 6.87 -15.11 -12.55
C ILE A 19 5.98 -16.35 -12.50
N ALA A 20 6.28 -17.32 -11.64
CA ALA A 20 5.46 -18.52 -11.49
C ALA A 20 4.02 -18.15 -11.12
N HIS A 21 3.82 -17.25 -10.15
CA HIS A 21 2.48 -16.80 -9.80
C HIS A 21 1.85 -15.87 -10.84
N ARG A 22 2.64 -15.12 -11.62
CA ARG A 22 2.11 -14.36 -12.76
C ARG A 22 1.50 -15.27 -13.82
N ILE A 23 2.14 -16.42 -14.10
CA ILE A 23 1.70 -17.38 -15.11
C ILE A 23 0.55 -18.24 -14.58
N LYS A 24 0.75 -18.88 -13.42
CA LYS A 24 -0.21 -19.82 -12.82
C LYS A 24 -1.47 -19.12 -12.31
N ARG A 25 -1.32 -17.88 -11.83
CA ARG A 25 -2.23 -17.17 -10.93
C ARG A 25 -2.34 -17.85 -9.56
N PRO A 26 -2.27 -17.10 -8.46
CA PRO A 26 -2.38 -17.68 -7.12
C PRO A 26 -3.80 -18.16 -6.84
N THR A 27 -3.93 -19.22 -6.06
CA THR A 27 -5.22 -19.66 -5.49
C THR A 27 -5.61 -18.78 -4.30
N GLY A 28 -6.86 -18.89 -3.82
CA GLY A 28 -7.31 -18.18 -2.63
C GLY A 28 -6.47 -18.49 -1.38
N THR A 29 -6.07 -19.75 -1.21
CA THR A 29 -5.22 -20.19 -0.09
C THR A 29 -3.81 -19.59 -0.18
N GLU A 30 -3.24 -19.49 -1.38
CA GLU A 30 -1.93 -18.86 -1.57
C GLU A 30 -1.98 -17.35 -1.30
N LEU A 31 -3.07 -16.69 -1.70
CA LEU A 31 -3.31 -15.27 -1.39
C LEU A 31 -3.46 -15.07 0.13
N ALA A 32 -4.20 -15.94 0.82
CA ALA A 32 -4.33 -15.90 2.27
C ALA A 32 -2.97 -16.06 2.97
N GLY A 33 -2.16 -17.05 2.59
CA GLY A 33 -0.84 -17.23 3.19
C GLY A 33 0.14 -16.08 2.89
N MET A 34 -0.01 -15.39 1.76
CA MET A 34 0.73 -14.14 1.53
C MET A 34 0.24 -13.02 2.45
N LEU A 35 -1.08 -12.91 2.66
CA LEU A 35 -1.68 -11.93 3.57
C LEU A 35 -1.25 -12.17 5.03
N ASP A 36 -1.22 -13.42 5.49
CA ASP A 36 -0.76 -13.79 6.84
C ASP A 36 0.68 -13.29 7.08
N ALA A 37 1.55 -13.45 6.09
CA ALA A 37 2.92 -12.92 6.16
C ALA A 37 2.95 -11.39 6.20
N PHE A 38 2.11 -10.71 5.42
CA PHE A 38 2.01 -9.24 5.49
C PHE A 38 1.42 -8.76 6.83
N GLU A 39 0.48 -9.49 7.42
CA GLU A 39 -0.09 -9.18 8.73
C GLU A 39 0.93 -9.37 9.87
N GLN A 40 1.79 -10.38 9.75
CA GLN A 40 2.83 -10.66 10.73
C GLN A 40 3.95 -9.61 10.69
N TRP A 41 4.40 -9.23 9.49
CA TRP A 41 5.60 -8.41 9.29
C TRP A 41 5.31 -6.94 8.96
N GLY A 42 4.07 -6.60 8.59
CA GLY A 42 3.68 -5.26 8.17
C GLY A 42 3.44 -4.28 9.33
N PRO A 43 3.44 -2.97 9.03
CA PRO A 43 3.15 -1.94 10.01
C PRO A 43 1.70 -2.06 10.51
N LYS A 44 1.49 -1.80 11.80
CA LYS A 44 0.17 -1.85 12.43
C LYS A 44 -0.24 -0.46 12.91
N ILE A 45 -1.48 -0.12 12.62
CA ILE A 45 -2.13 1.08 13.17
C ILE A 45 -3.17 0.59 14.19
N PRO A 46 -3.18 1.13 15.42
CA PRO A 46 -4.17 0.76 16.43
C PRO A 46 -5.61 1.02 15.97
N ALA A 47 -6.56 0.30 16.55
CA ALA A 47 -7.97 0.63 16.39
C ALA A 47 -8.25 2.04 16.94
N LEU A 48 -9.25 2.71 16.36
CA LEU A 48 -9.67 4.03 16.83
C LEU A 48 -10.21 3.96 18.26
N SER A 49 -9.89 4.97 19.06
CA SER A 49 -10.42 5.11 20.42
C SER A 49 -11.96 5.18 20.46
N SER A 50 -12.61 5.62 19.37
CA SER A 50 -14.06 5.66 19.23
C SER A 50 -14.72 4.29 19.02
N GLY A 51 -13.93 3.24 18.72
CA GLY A 51 -14.44 1.92 18.34
C GLY A 51 -15.06 1.85 16.94
N GLN A 52 -15.01 2.93 16.15
CA GLN A 52 -15.52 2.94 14.78
C GLN A 52 -14.65 2.07 13.86
N THR A 53 -15.31 1.39 12.92
CA THR A 53 -14.62 0.65 11.86
C THR A 53 -14.01 1.62 10.85
N VAL A 54 -12.74 1.40 10.50
CA VAL A 54 -12.00 2.18 9.52
C VAL A 54 -12.15 1.59 8.13
N ILE A 55 -12.42 2.45 7.15
CA ILE A 55 -12.44 2.08 5.73
C ILE A 55 -11.02 2.18 5.17
N VAL A 56 -10.52 1.08 4.62
CA VAL A 56 -9.24 1.10 3.89
C VAL A 56 -9.53 1.40 2.41
N LEU A 57 -9.04 2.55 1.93
CA LEU A 57 -9.26 3.02 0.55
C LEU A 57 -7.93 3.33 -0.14
N SER A 58 -7.55 2.50 -1.10
CA SER A 58 -6.29 2.68 -1.83
C SER A 58 -6.49 2.58 -3.34
N GLN A 59 -5.52 3.14 -4.06
CA GLN A 59 -5.44 3.03 -5.51
C GLN A 59 -4.49 1.89 -5.88
N PRO A 60 -4.63 1.29 -7.08
CA PRO A 60 -3.59 0.44 -7.61
C PRO A 60 -2.24 1.18 -7.60
N TYR A 61 -1.20 0.53 -7.08
CA TYR A 61 0.11 1.16 -6.87
C TYR A 61 0.84 1.56 -8.16
N ASP A 62 0.40 1.05 -9.31
CA ASP A 62 0.86 1.48 -10.63
C ASP A 62 0.38 2.88 -11.03
N GLY A 63 -0.37 3.56 -10.16
CA GLY A 63 -0.85 4.92 -10.35
C GLY A 63 -1.97 5.02 -11.38
N ARG A 64 -2.46 6.25 -11.60
CA ARG A 64 -3.44 6.56 -12.65
C ARG A 64 -2.83 7.48 -13.70
N ASP A 65 -3.09 7.19 -14.96
CA ASP A 65 -2.63 7.94 -16.13
C ASP A 65 -3.79 8.42 -17.04
N ARG A 66 -4.91 7.69 -17.06
CA ARG A 66 -6.00 7.86 -18.04
C ARG A 66 -7.33 8.31 -17.46
N THR A 67 -7.51 8.29 -16.14
CA THR A 67 -8.77 8.64 -15.49
C THR A 67 -8.54 9.60 -14.33
N CYS A 68 -9.56 10.43 -14.05
CA CYS A 68 -9.50 11.39 -12.94
C CYS A 68 -9.23 10.63 -11.62
N PRO A 69 -8.22 11.04 -10.85
CA PRO A 69 -7.88 10.39 -9.59
C PRO A 69 -8.83 10.85 -8.48
N VAL A 70 -9.98 10.19 -8.37
CA VAL A 70 -11.02 10.51 -7.37
C VAL A 70 -10.69 10.02 -5.96
N GLY A 71 -9.56 9.34 -5.74
CA GLY A 71 -9.20 8.72 -4.46
C GLY A 71 -9.20 9.68 -3.26
N PRO A 72 -8.47 10.82 -3.31
CA PRO A 72 -8.49 11.82 -2.24
C PRO A 72 -9.88 12.43 -2.04
N LEU A 73 -10.60 12.73 -3.12
CA LEU A 73 -11.95 13.29 -3.05
C LEU A 73 -12.92 12.33 -2.35
N THR A 74 -12.88 11.04 -2.68
CA THR A 74 -13.70 10.00 -2.03
C THR A 74 -13.37 9.89 -0.54
N ALA A 75 -12.09 9.93 -0.16
CA ALA A 75 -11.68 9.90 1.24
C ALA A 75 -12.21 11.11 2.02
N LEU A 76 -12.13 12.32 1.44
CA LEU A 76 -12.64 13.55 2.05
C LEU A 76 -14.16 13.51 2.22
N VAL A 77 -14.91 13.05 1.21
CA VAL A 77 -16.37 12.92 1.30
C VAL A 77 -16.78 11.95 2.40
N LEU A 78 -16.13 10.78 2.48
CA LEU A 78 -16.39 9.80 3.55
C LEU A 78 -16.07 10.36 4.93
N ALA A 79 -14.96 11.07 5.08
CA ALA A 79 -14.59 11.72 6.33
C ALA A 79 -15.61 12.77 6.78
N THR A 80 -16.16 13.58 5.85
CA THR A 80 -17.24 14.52 6.14
C THR A 80 -18.56 13.84 6.53
N ALA A 81 -18.77 12.59 6.09
CA ALA A 81 -19.89 11.76 6.51
C ALA A 81 -19.65 11.05 7.85
N GLY A 82 -18.51 11.31 8.52
CA GLY A 82 -18.15 10.70 9.80
C GLY A 82 -17.59 9.27 9.67
N CYS A 83 -17.27 8.81 8.47
CA CYS A 83 -16.63 7.53 8.23
C CYS A 83 -15.11 7.70 8.22
N PRO A 84 -14.36 7.09 9.17
CA PRO A 84 -12.91 7.16 9.17
C PRO A 84 -12.33 6.37 8.00
N VAL A 85 -11.41 7.00 7.27
CA VAL A 85 -10.75 6.42 6.09
C VAL A 85 -9.24 6.44 6.26
N ILE A 86 -8.62 5.27 6.11
CA ILE A 86 -7.17 5.15 5.91
C ILE A 86 -6.92 4.87 4.45
N GLN A 87 -6.04 5.66 3.85
CA GLN A 87 -5.43 5.35 2.57
C GLN A 87 -4.01 4.86 2.78
N HIS A 88 -3.47 4.13 1.81
CA HIS A 88 -2.05 3.81 1.80
C HIS A 88 -1.51 3.88 0.37
N GLY A 89 -0.22 4.14 0.25
CA GLY A 89 0.42 4.30 -1.04
C GLY A 89 1.94 4.34 -0.92
N GLY A 90 2.60 4.35 -2.07
CA GLY A 90 4.04 4.48 -2.15
C GLY A 90 4.46 5.38 -3.29
N ASP A 91 5.70 5.21 -3.71
CA ASP A 91 6.24 5.89 -4.88
C ASP A 91 5.64 5.35 -6.18
N ARG A 92 6.02 5.97 -7.29
CA ARG A 92 5.71 5.49 -8.63
C ARG A 92 6.17 4.04 -8.78
N MET A 93 5.32 3.21 -9.40
CA MET A 93 5.64 1.82 -9.65
C MET A 93 5.51 1.43 -11.13
N PRO A 94 6.38 0.50 -11.59
CA PRO A 94 6.31 -0.03 -12.93
C PRO A 94 5.09 -0.95 -13.09
N THR A 95 4.51 -1.09 -14.27
CA THR A 95 5.00 -0.67 -15.59
C THR A 95 4.35 0.61 -16.12
N LYS A 96 3.43 1.22 -15.37
CA LYS A 96 2.70 2.41 -15.83
C LYS A 96 3.35 3.72 -15.42
N GLU A 97 4.08 3.75 -14.31
CA GLU A 97 4.67 4.98 -13.78
C GLU A 97 3.64 6.12 -13.62
N GLY A 98 2.40 5.74 -13.31
CA GLY A 98 1.30 6.69 -13.14
C GLY A 98 1.47 7.54 -11.89
N ILE A 99 0.64 8.58 -11.75
CA ILE A 99 0.71 9.49 -10.60
C ILE A 99 0.29 8.70 -9.35
N PRO A 100 1.16 8.59 -8.32
CA PRO A 100 0.87 7.86 -7.10
C PRO A 100 -0.04 8.70 -6.18
N LEU A 101 -0.72 8.02 -5.26
CA LEU A 101 -1.66 8.67 -4.34
C LEU A 101 -1.00 9.74 -3.46
N VAL A 102 0.28 9.55 -3.12
CA VAL A 102 1.05 10.52 -2.32
C VAL A 102 1.27 11.85 -3.05
N GLU A 103 1.60 11.82 -4.35
CA GLU A 103 1.77 13.04 -5.16
C GLU A 103 0.44 13.78 -5.36
N LEU A 104 -0.68 13.06 -5.41
CA LEU A 104 -2.00 13.68 -5.49
C LEU A 104 -2.34 14.47 -4.23
N TRP A 105 -2.03 13.92 -3.06
CA TRP A 105 -2.20 14.63 -1.78
C TRP A 105 -1.25 15.82 -1.66
N GLU A 106 -0.01 15.68 -2.12
CA GLU A 106 0.96 16.79 -2.17
C GLU A 106 0.45 17.92 -3.06
N GLY A 107 -0.16 17.59 -4.21
CA GLY A 107 -0.83 18.57 -5.09
C GLY A 107 -2.02 19.28 -4.44
N LEU A 108 -2.64 18.67 -3.41
CA LEU A 108 -3.67 19.29 -2.57
C LEU A 108 -3.08 20.04 -1.36
N GLY A 109 -1.75 20.11 -1.23
CA GLY A 109 -1.06 20.78 -0.13
C GLY A 109 -0.87 19.95 1.14
N VAL A 110 -1.12 18.64 1.09
CA VAL A 110 -0.97 17.74 2.26
C VAL A 110 0.21 16.79 2.07
N ASN A 111 1.21 16.89 2.94
CA ASN A 111 2.38 16.02 2.90
C ASN A 111 2.21 14.80 3.83
N TRP A 112 1.99 13.63 3.23
CA TRP A 112 1.89 12.35 3.95
C TRP A 112 3.18 11.53 4.04
N ARG A 113 4.29 11.99 3.45
CA ARG A 113 5.61 11.33 3.59
C ARG A 113 6.22 11.57 4.97
N SER A 114 5.91 12.72 5.57
CA SER A 114 6.50 13.17 6.84
C SER A 114 5.91 12.53 8.10
N PRO A 115 4.57 12.45 8.30
CA PRO A 115 3.97 12.00 9.55
C PRO A 115 4.41 10.59 9.95
N SER A 116 4.76 10.36 11.22
CA SER A 116 4.97 9.02 11.82
C SER A 116 3.67 8.20 11.82
N LEU A 117 3.73 6.88 12.00
CA LEU A 117 2.49 6.08 12.16
C LEU A 117 1.62 6.59 13.33
N LEU A 118 2.26 7.02 14.42
CA LEU A 118 1.56 7.61 15.56
C LEU A 118 0.91 8.95 15.19
N ALA A 119 1.62 9.81 14.45
CA ALA A 119 1.03 11.06 13.96
C ALA A 119 -0.11 10.79 12.97
N THR A 120 0.01 9.78 12.11
CA THR A 120 -1.09 9.34 11.21
C THR A 120 -2.30 8.88 12.03
N GLN A 121 -2.11 8.15 13.13
CA GLN A 121 -3.19 7.78 14.05
C GLN A 121 -3.85 9.03 14.64
N ASP A 122 -3.07 9.97 15.17
CA ASP A 122 -3.60 11.21 15.77
C ASP A 122 -4.39 12.05 14.76
N ILE A 123 -3.91 12.12 13.51
CA ILE A 123 -4.61 12.83 12.43
C ILE A 123 -5.90 12.11 12.08
N LEU A 124 -5.88 10.77 11.98
CA LEU A 124 -7.05 9.97 11.68
C LEU A 124 -8.14 10.13 12.75
N GLU A 125 -7.78 10.08 14.04
CA GLU A 125 -8.72 10.27 15.14
C GLU A 125 -9.38 11.66 15.12
N LYS A 126 -8.65 12.70 14.69
CA LYS A 126 -9.14 14.08 14.68
C LYS A 126 -9.92 14.44 13.42
N THR A 127 -9.56 13.85 12.28
CA THR A 127 -10.00 14.32 10.96
C THR A 127 -10.77 13.27 10.16
N ASN A 128 -10.85 12.03 10.64
CA ASN A 128 -11.38 10.87 9.90
C ASN A 128 -10.60 10.55 8.62
N VAL A 129 -9.42 11.14 8.38
CA VAL A 129 -8.56 10.83 7.24
C VAL A 129 -7.15 10.49 7.72
N GLY A 130 -6.62 9.37 7.26
CA GLY A 130 -5.23 8.98 7.45
C GLY A 130 -4.60 8.50 6.14
N PHE A 131 -3.27 8.62 6.06
CA PHE A 131 -2.50 8.03 4.97
C PHE A 131 -1.25 7.34 5.52
N VAL A 132 -0.97 6.13 5.01
CA VAL A 132 0.25 5.38 5.31
C VAL A 132 1.17 5.37 4.10
N TYR A 133 2.32 6.03 4.23
CA TYR A 133 3.36 6.01 3.21
C TYR A 133 4.26 4.77 3.40
N LEU A 134 3.95 3.72 2.64
CA LEU A 134 4.56 2.40 2.81
C LEU A 134 6.06 2.32 2.57
N PRO A 135 6.68 3.06 1.62
CA PRO A 135 8.13 3.00 1.45
C PRO A 135 8.91 3.37 2.73
N LYS A 136 8.29 4.14 3.62
CA LYS A 136 8.85 4.49 4.94
C LYS A 136 8.49 3.49 6.03
N TYR A 137 7.27 2.94 6.02
CA TYR A 137 6.75 2.10 7.11
C TYR A 137 6.80 0.61 6.87
N PHE A 138 7.11 0.20 5.64
CA PHE A 138 7.30 -1.19 5.27
C PHE A 138 8.48 -1.33 4.29
N PRO A 139 9.70 -0.95 4.72
CA PRO A 139 10.89 -0.96 3.85
C PRO A 139 11.23 -2.37 3.33
N GLU A 140 10.87 -3.43 4.06
CA GLU A 140 11.04 -4.83 3.66
C GLU A 140 10.24 -5.14 2.39
N ALA A 141 8.97 -4.72 2.35
CA ALA A 141 8.13 -4.85 1.16
C ALA A 141 8.61 -3.94 0.03
N GLN A 142 9.10 -2.73 0.35
CA GLN A 142 9.65 -1.79 -0.63
C GLN A 142 10.87 -2.34 -1.35
N LYS A 143 11.75 -3.08 -0.66
CA LYS A 143 12.91 -3.74 -1.28
C LYS A 143 12.52 -4.73 -2.37
N LEU A 144 11.30 -5.26 -2.35
CA LEU A 144 10.82 -6.18 -3.38
C LEU A 144 10.42 -5.49 -4.69
N VAL A 145 10.26 -4.16 -4.68
CA VAL A 145 9.85 -3.39 -5.86
C VAL A 145 10.88 -3.46 -6.98
N ILE A 146 12.18 -3.54 -6.65
CA ILE A 146 13.26 -3.67 -7.65
C ILE A 146 13.07 -4.92 -8.54
N TYR A 147 12.68 -6.05 -7.95
CA TYR A 147 12.47 -7.27 -8.72
C TYR A 147 11.26 -7.16 -9.65
N ARG A 148 10.23 -6.39 -9.26
CA ARG A 148 9.11 -6.10 -10.16
C ARG A 148 9.55 -5.24 -11.34
N GLU A 149 10.45 -4.29 -11.12
CA GLU A 149 11.04 -3.46 -12.16
C GLU A 149 11.88 -4.29 -13.14
N GLU A 150 12.82 -5.09 -12.62
CA GLU A 150 13.70 -5.96 -13.42
C GLU A 150 12.90 -6.98 -14.25
N ILE A 151 11.85 -7.57 -13.67
CA ILE A 151 10.99 -8.54 -14.35
C ILE A 151 10.08 -7.87 -15.40
N GLY A 152 9.77 -6.58 -15.24
CA GLY A 152 8.91 -5.84 -16.16
C GLY A 152 7.47 -6.35 -16.22
N LYS A 153 6.99 -7.06 -15.19
CA LYS A 153 5.60 -7.56 -15.08
C LYS A 153 5.03 -7.29 -13.71
N ARG A 154 3.72 -7.02 -13.67
CA ARG A 154 2.97 -6.87 -12.43
C ARG A 154 2.80 -8.22 -11.72
N PRO A 155 3.36 -8.39 -10.51
CA PRO A 155 3.15 -9.60 -9.72
C PRO A 155 1.76 -9.64 -9.06
N PRO A 156 1.38 -10.77 -8.45
CA PRO A 156 0.07 -10.91 -7.82
C PRO A 156 -0.11 -10.05 -6.58
N TRP A 157 0.95 -9.85 -5.78
CA TRP A 157 0.89 -8.96 -4.63
C TRP A 157 1.17 -7.52 -5.04
N GLN A 158 0.61 -6.60 -4.27
CA GLN A 158 1.04 -5.20 -4.25
C GLN A 158 1.41 -4.86 -2.80
N PRO A 159 2.44 -4.02 -2.57
CA PRO A 159 2.84 -3.62 -1.22
C PRO A 159 1.70 -3.05 -0.39
#